data_AF-A0A534TKU6-F1
#
_entry.id   AF-A0A534TKU6-F1
#
_cell.length_a   1.000
_cell.length_b   1.000
_cell.length_c   1.000
_cell.angle_alpha   90.00
_cell.angle_beta   90.00
_cell.angle_gamma   90.00
#
_symmetry.space_group_name_H-M   'P 1'
#
loop_
_entity.id
_entity.type
_entity.pdbx_description
1 polymer ?
#
loop_
_entity_poly.entity_id
_entity_poly.type
_entity_poly.pdbx_seq_one_letter_code
_entity_poly.pdbx_strand_id
1 'polypeptide(L)'
;MRWTGLLLAVACSHTQPPPAPLSVPSENAAGPANLPDGGPADGGTFSSDAGVPRADLISPITIPGRETPVGLDWGETGKRPAGTIFKNVKLLGAVSADRFMAAMQSMQASLGRKCVLCHLVEQKDFPSDAKKEKQRARDMILMTEEINRRSFGGTIRVTCWTCHRGDEHPADMGFSRDLPEPFTKMPPEQLARKAEDVFKDVRILRGMDVRNFGFIMGWFAREMGAKCTHCHEEKDFAADTPKKTRAREMLDMTSYIAKGYYGNDSPVGCGTCHRGKPIPARTAAEKS
;
A
#
# COMPACT_ATOMS: atom_id res chain seq x y z
N MET A 1 22.19 -35.42 53.28
CA MET A 1 21.81 -36.83 53.06
C MET A 1 20.60 -36.85 52.12
N ARG A 2 20.77 -37.39 50.90
CA ARG A 2 19.76 -37.75 49.85
C ARG A 2 18.95 -36.59 49.21
N TRP A 3 19.12 -36.25 47.91
CA TRP A 3 18.68 -36.92 46.64
C TRP A 3 17.14 -37.01 46.51
N THR A 4 16.40 -36.74 45.42
CA THR A 4 16.58 -36.27 44.01
C THR A 4 15.16 -36.24 43.37
N GLY A 5 14.96 -35.47 42.27
CA GLY A 5 14.00 -35.82 41.19
C GLY A 5 12.89 -34.78 40.92
N LEU A 6 13.03 -33.85 39.96
CA LEU A 6 12.80 -33.93 38.50
C LEU A 6 11.33 -33.69 38.08
N LEU A 7 11.08 -32.59 37.35
CA LEU A 7 10.08 -32.54 36.29
C LEU A 7 10.54 -31.58 35.17
N LEU A 8 10.40 -32.09 33.95
CA LEU A 8 10.91 -31.58 32.68
C LEU A 8 10.15 -30.33 32.18
N ALA A 9 10.94 -29.45 31.55
CA ALA A 9 10.72 -28.77 30.27
C ALA A 9 9.31 -28.72 29.65
N VAL A 10 8.86 -27.50 29.28
CA VAL A 10 8.65 -27.09 27.87
C VAL A 10 8.81 -25.57 27.78
N ALA A 11 9.97 -25.09 27.30
CA ALA A 11 10.11 -23.74 26.80
C ALA A 11 9.56 -23.70 25.36
N CYS A 12 8.59 -22.82 25.10
CA CYS A 12 8.12 -22.54 23.75
C CYS A 12 9.19 -21.77 22.96
N SER A 13 10.15 -22.50 22.39
CA SER A 13 11.08 -21.98 21.39
C SER A 13 10.38 -21.84 20.05
N HIS A 14 9.84 -20.65 19.74
CA HIS A 14 9.45 -20.31 18.37
C HIS A 14 10.66 -19.70 17.66
N THR A 15 11.53 -20.55 17.10
CA THR A 15 12.53 -20.13 16.12
C THR A 15 11.80 -19.80 14.82
N GLN A 16 11.59 -18.52 14.54
CA GLN A 16 11.25 -18.09 13.18
C GLN A 16 12.45 -18.40 12.27
N PRO A 17 12.25 -18.98 11.07
CA PRO A 17 13.33 -19.11 10.11
C PRO A 17 13.85 -17.70 9.76
N PRO A 18 15.16 -17.52 9.55
CA PRO A 18 15.70 -16.23 9.14
C PRO A 18 15.07 -15.80 7.82
N PRO A 19 14.75 -14.50 7.63
CA PRO A 19 14.26 -14.01 6.35
C PRO A 19 15.31 -14.27 5.28
N ALA A 20 14.89 -14.81 4.14
CA ALA A 20 15.76 -15.04 3.00
C ALA A 20 16.46 -13.72 2.59
N PRO A 21 17.78 -13.73 2.36
CA PRO A 21 18.48 -12.54 1.90
C PRO A 21 17.96 -12.13 0.51
N LEU A 22 17.67 -10.84 0.34
CA LEU A 22 17.34 -10.24 -0.96
C LEU A 22 18.61 -10.15 -1.81
N SER A 23 19.00 -11.25 -2.44
CA SER A 23 20.00 -11.28 -3.51
C SER A 23 19.31 -11.74 -4.80
N VAL A 24 18.85 -10.77 -5.61
CA VAL A 24 18.58 -11.04 -7.03
C VAL A 24 19.93 -10.94 -7.76
N PRO A 25 20.41 -12.00 -8.43
CA PRO A 25 21.66 -11.97 -9.19
C PRO A 25 21.62 -10.93 -10.32
N SER A 26 22.72 -10.21 -10.54
CA SER A 26 22.86 -9.11 -11.52
C SER A 26 22.73 -9.53 -12.98
N GLU A 27 22.72 -10.83 -13.27
CA GLU A 27 22.62 -11.39 -14.62
C GLU A 27 21.24 -11.23 -15.28
N ASN A 28 20.24 -10.71 -14.56
CA ASN A 28 18.90 -10.42 -15.09
C ASN A 28 18.63 -8.92 -15.31
N ALA A 29 19.64 -8.05 -15.20
CA ALA A 29 19.45 -6.60 -15.11
C ALA A 29 19.74 -5.79 -16.39
N ALA A 30 20.19 -6.41 -17.48
CA ALA A 30 20.56 -5.67 -18.70
C ALA A 30 19.75 -6.14 -19.93
N GLY A 31 18.95 -5.23 -20.50
CA GLY A 31 18.43 -5.36 -21.85
C GLY A 31 19.41 -4.75 -22.87
N PRO A 32 19.53 -5.29 -24.10
CA PRO A 32 20.55 -4.86 -25.04
C PRO A 32 20.33 -3.41 -25.51
N ALA A 33 21.44 -2.66 -25.49
CA ALA A 33 21.59 -1.34 -26.08
C ALA A 33 21.73 -1.43 -27.61
N ASN A 34 21.28 -0.36 -28.28
CA ASN A 34 21.25 -0.08 -29.72
C ASN A 34 20.08 -0.66 -30.51
N LEU A 35 19.14 0.22 -30.90
CA LEU A 35 18.59 0.31 -32.25
C LEU A 35 17.99 1.72 -32.51
N PRO A 36 17.89 2.16 -33.79
CA PRO A 36 17.79 3.56 -34.24
C PRO A 36 16.35 4.13 -34.35
N ASP A 37 16.34 5.42 -34.74
CA ASP A 37 15.31 6.47 -34.69
C ASP A 37 13.92 6.19 -35.31
N GLY A 38 12.93 6.96 -34.83
CA GLY A 38 11.70 7.24 -35.60
C GLY A 38 10.55 7.83 -34.76
N GLY A 39 10.48 9.17 -34.69
CA GLY A 39 9.32 9.98 -34.26
C GLY A 39 8.14 9.92 -35.27
N PRO A 40 7.13 10.83 -35.23
CA PRO A 40 7.06 12.18 -34.63
C PRO A 40 6.24 12.20 -33.31
N ALA A 41 6.30 13.14 -32.37
CA ALA A 41 6.48 14.61 -32.30
C ALA A 41 5.19 15.39 -31.98
N ASP A 42 4.51 15.02 -30.89
CA ASP A 42 3.47 15.85 -30.25
C ASP A 42 3.90 16.09 -28.79
N GLY A 43 4.94 16.90 -28.64
CA GLY A 43 5.34 17.47 -27.36
C GLY A 43 4.34 18.54 -26.93
N GLY A 44 3.27 18.13 -26.26
CA GLY A 44 2.43 19.05 -25.50
C GLY A 44 3.21 19.58 -24.30
N THR A 45 3.73 20.79 -24.41
CA THR A 45 4.28 21.57 -23.30
C THR A 45 3.17 21.89 -22.29
N PHE A 46 3.14 21.17 -21.17
CA PHE A 46 2.33 21.58 -20.02
C PHE A 46 3.09 22.68 -19.26
N SER A 47 2.71 23.94 -19.56
CA SER A 47 3.17 25.16 -18.90
C SER A 47 3.18 24.98 -17.38
N SER A 48 4.25 25.48 -16.77
CA SER A 48 4.38 25.64 -15.32
C SER A 48 3.64 26.90 -14.89
N ASP A 49 2.36 26.76 -14.56
CA ASP A 49 1.61 27.85 -13.94
C ASP A 49 1.55 27.65 -12.42
N ALA A 50 2.04 28.67 -11.72
CA ALA A 50 1.72 29.08 -10.35
C ALA A 50 1.50 27.99 -9.27
N GLY A 51 2.56 27.71 -8.51
CA GLY A 51 2.46 27.49 -7.06
C GLY A 51 1.83 26.19 -6.54
N VAL A 52 1.32 25.30 -7.41
CA VAL A 52 0.97 23.92 -7.03
C VAL A 52 2.13 23.02 -7.47
N PRO A 53 2.86 22.36 -6.55
CA PRO A 53 3.85 21.37 -6.95
C PRO A 53 3.16 20.33 -7.84
N ARG A 54 3.70 20.05 -9.03
CA ARG A 54 3.24 18.92 -9.85
C ARG A 54 3.15 17.69 -8.95
N ALA A 55 2.06 16.94 -9.08
CA ALA A 55 1.85 15.72 -8.31
C ALA A 55 3.09 14.82 -8.40
N ASP A 56 3.68 14.45 -7.26
CA ASP A 56 4.83 13.55 -7.22
C ASP A 56 4.36 12.11 -7.44
N LEU A 57 4.22 11.76 -8.71
CA LEU A 57 3.76 10.45 -9.15
C LEU A 57 4.86 9.38 -9.09
N ILE A 58 6.13 9.75 -8.94
CA ILE A 58 7.25 8.82 -9.12
C ILE A 58 7.85 8.37 -7.80
N SER A 59 7.98 9.26 -6.82
CA SER A 59 8.62 8.92 -5.55
C SER A 59 7.84 7.86 -4.75
N PRO A 60 6.50 7.76 -4.82
CA PRO A 60 5.77 6.63 -4.22
C PRO A 60 5.98 5.28 -4.92
N ILE A 61 6.50 5.29 -6.15
CA ILE A 61 6.80 4.08 -6.93
C ILE A 61 8.23 3.63 -6.66
N THR A 62 9.20 4.54 -6.74
CA THR A 62 10.61 4.23 -6.56
C THR A 62 10.91 3.96 -5.09
N ILE A 63 11.57 2.84 -4.80
CA ILE A 63 12.06 2.56 -3.44
C ILE A 63 13.04 3.69 -3.03
N PRO A 64 12.93 4.26 -1.82
CA PRO A 64 13.90 5.24 -1.32
C PRO A 64 15.35 4.77 -1.54
N GLY A 65 16.15 5.60 -2.21
CA GLY A 65 17.53 5.27 -2.59
C GLY A 65 17.70 4.51 -3.91
N ARG A 66 16.62 4.22 -4.65
CA ARG A 66 16.64 3.62 -6.00
C ARG A 66 16.09 4.58 -7.05
N GLU A 67 16.76 5.72 -7.21
CA GLU A 67 16.42 6.70 -8.26
C GLU A 67 17.00 6.36 -9.63
N THR A 68 17.95 5.42 -9.67
CA THR A 68 18.56 4.90 -10.90
C THR A 68 18.18 3.44 -11.12
N PRO A 69 18.02 3.02 -12.38
CA PRO A 69 17.74 1.63 -12.69
C PRO A 69 18.98 0.77 -12.44
N VAL A 70 18.77 -0.45 -11.93
CA VAL A 70 19.85 -1.42 -11.73
C VAL A 70 20.17 -2.09 -13.07
N GLY A 71 21.46 -2.19 -13.40
CA GLY A 71 21.95 -2.89 -14.61
C GLY A 71 21.69 -2.17 -15.93
N LEU A 72 21.25 -0.92 -15.88
CA LEU A 72 21.01 -0.07 -17.05
C LEU A 72 21.73 1.27 -16.86
N ASP A 73 22.67 1.58 -17.74
CA ASP A 73 23.30 2.90 -17.82
C ASP A 73 22.99 3.52 -19.19
N TRP A 74 22.24 4.62 -19.16
CA TRP A 74 21.74 5.31 -20.35
C TRP A 74 22.51 6.63 -20.58
N GLY A 75 23.55 6.91 -19.78
CA GLY A 75 24.33 8.14 -19.83
C GLY A 75 23.45 9.39 -19.87
N GLU A 76 23.81 10.33 -20.76
CA GLU A 76 23.06 11.58 -20.96
C GLU A 76 21.62 11.35 -21.45
N THR A 77 21.35 10.26 -22.17
CA THR A 77 19.99 9.93 -22.58
C THR A 77 19.08 9.62 -21.39
N GLY A 78 19.65 9.03 -20.35
CA GLY A 78 18.97 8.76 -19.08
C GLY A 78 18.45 10.00 -18.36
N LYS A 79 19.09 11.17 -18.59
CA LYS A 79 18.72 12.45 -17.98
C LYS A 79 17.60 13.19 -18.70
N ARG A 80 17.33 12.83 -19.96
CA ARG A 80 16.26 13.43 -20.76
C ARG A 80 14.87 13.02 -20.23
N PRO A 81 13.82 13.83 -20.43
CA PRO A 81 12.47 13.45 -20.03
C PRO A 81 11.99 12.16 -20.70
N ALA A 82 11.38 11.27 -19.94
CA ALA A 82 10.92 9.97 -20.38
C ALA A 82 9.98 10.07 -21.59
N GLY A 83 9.12 11.10 -21.66
CA GLY A 83 8.22 11.34 -22.78
C GLY A 83 8.92 11.68 -24.11
N THR A 84 10.19 12.09 -24.07
CA THR A 84 11.00 12.30 -25.28
C THR A 84 11.74 11.05 -25.75
N ILE A 85 11.84 10.05 -24.88
CA ILE A 85 12.63 8.82 -25.11
C ILE A 85 11.71 7.63 -25.38
N PHE A 86 10.64 7.51 -24.62
CA PHE A 86 9.70 6.41 -24.68
C PHE A 86 8.38 6.85 -25.29
N LYS A 87 7.74 5.93 -26.02
CA LYS A 87 6.42 6.16 -26.63
C LYS A 87 5.30 5.81 -25.63
N ASN A 88 4.19 6.52 -25.74
CA ASN A 88 2.97 6.32 -24.94
C ASN A 88 3.20 6.42 -23.41
N VAL A 89 4.01 7.39 -22.96
CA VAL A 89 4.17 7.70 -21.53
C VAL A 89 3.13 8.74 -21.11
N LYS A 90 2.04 8.28 -20.49
CA LYS A 90 0.90 9.15 -20.13
C LYS A 90 1.06 9.90 -18.80
N LEU A 91 1.62 9.24 -17.78
CA LEU A 91 1.71 9.80 -16.41
C LEU A 91 3.10 10.31 -16.04
N LEU A 92 4.13 9.60 -16.46
CA LEU A 92 5.50 9.80 -16.00
C LEU A 92 6.39 10.43 -17.07
N GLY A 93 5.82 11.22 -18.00
CA GLY A 93 6.56 11.74 -19.16
C GLY A 93 7.60 12.81 -18.81
N ALA A 94 7.36 13.56 -17.75
CA ALA A 94 8.23 14.66 -17.32
C ALA A 94 9.44 14.22 -16.47
N VAL A 95 9.42 12.99 -15.92
CA VAL A 95 10.55 12.48 -15.13
C VAL A 95 11.69 12.06 -16.05
N SER A 96 12.91 11.98 -15.55
CA SER A 96 14.04 11.52 -16.36
C SER A 96 13.86 10.05 -16.77
N ALA A 97 14.40 9.67 -17.93
CA ALA A 97 14.32 8.31 -18.46
C ALA A 97 14.90 7.26 -17.49
N ASP A 98 15.99 7.59 -16.78
CA ASP A 98 16.55 6.72 -15.73
C ASP A 98 15.54 6.48 -14.60
N ARG A 99 14.94 7.56 -14.08
CA ARG A 99 13.96 7.45 -12.99
C ARG A 99 12.71 6.69 -13.45
N PHE A 100 12.28 6.90 -14.69
CA PHE A 100 11.19 6.15 -15.30
C PHE A 100 11.49 4.64 -15.31
N MET A 101 12.69 4.23 -15.73
CA MET A 101 13.09 2.82 -15.71
C MET A 101 13.26 2.27 -14.30
N ALA A 102 13.75 3.08 -13.35
CA ALA A 102 13.80 2.72 -11.93
C ALA A 102 12.38 2.48 -11.36
N ALA A 103 11.41 3.27 -11.78
CA ALA A 103 10.00 3.06 -11.43
C ALA A 103 9.45 1.75 -12.00
N MET A 104 9.76 1.41 -13.27
CA MET A 104 9.37 0.12 -13.86
C MET A 104 9.93 -1.07 -13.07
N GLN A 105 11.21 -1.03 -12.71
CA GLN A 105 11.85 -2.06 -11.88
C GLN A 105 11.24 -2.12 -10.46
N SER A 106 10.91 -0.98 -9.88
CA SER A 106 10.29 -0.92 -8.55
C SER A 106 8.87 -1.49 -8.55
N MET A 107 8.10 -1.28 -9.62
CA MET A 107 6.81 -1.95 -9.80
C MET A 107 6.96 -3.46 -9.96
N GLN A 108 7.91 -3.92 -10.78
CA GLN A 108 8.22 -5.35 -10.90
C GLN A 108 8.52 -5.98 -9.53
N ALA A 109 9.37 -5.35 -8.74
CA ALA A 109 9.72 -5.83 -7.40
C ALA A 109 8.52 -5.80 -6.44
N SER A 110 7.71 -4.75 -6.48
CA SER A 110 6.55 -4.61 -5.58
C SER A 110 5.44 -5.60 -5.89
N LEU A 111 5.25 -5.97 -7.16
CA LEU A 111 4.25 -6.94 -7.59
C LEU A 111 4.80 -8.38 -7.61
N GLY A 112 6.12 -8.57 -7.55
CA GLY A 112 6.74 -9.89 -7.75
C GLY A 112 6.52 -10.48 -9.15
N ARG A 113 6.21 -9.64 -10.14
CA ARG A 113 5.86 -10.06 -11.51
C ARG A 113 6.81 -9.48 -12.54
N LYS A 114 7.08 -10.23 -13.61
CA LYS A 114 7.94 -9.78 -14.72
C LYS A 114 7.25 -8.75 -15.62
N CYS A 115 8.03 -8.02 -16.42
CA CYS A 115 7.55 -6.98 -17.35
C CYS A 115 6.41 -7.46 -18.29
N VAL A 116 6.42 -8.74 -18.66
CA VAL A 116 5.40 -9.37 -19.52
C VAL A 116 4.00 -9.34 -18.93
N LEU A 117 3.84 -9.09 -17.62
CA LEU A 117 2.52 -8.89 -17.01
C LEU A 117 1.81 -7.69 -17.67
N CYS A 118 2.49 -6.56 -17.82
CA CYS A 118 1.88 -5.33 -18.32
C CYS A 118 2.27 -5.00 -19.77
N HIS A 119 3.41 -5.51 -20.26
CA HIS A 119 3.97 -5.17 -21.57
C HIS A 119 4.00 -6.37 -22.52
N LEU A 120 3.90 -6.09 -23.83
CA LEU A 120 4.08 -7.07 -24.90
C LEU A 120 5.59 -7.27 -25.19
N VAL A 121 6.28 -7.94 -24.26
CA VAL A 121 7.74 -8.07 -24.28
C VAL A 121 8.23 -8.90 -25.46
N GLU A 122 7.57 -10.03 -25.75
CA GLU A 122 7.94 -10.92 -26.87
C GLU A 122 7.77 -10.23 -28.23
N GLN A 123 6.73 -9.41 -28.35
CA GLN A 123 6.43 -8.61 -29.54
C GLN A 123 7.28 -7.32 -29.61
N LYS A 124 8.09 -7.05 -28.57
CA LYS A 124 8.88 -5.81 -28.41
C LYS A 124 8.02 -4.53 -28.47
N ASP A 125 6.75 -4.63 -28.12
CA ASP A 125 5.78 -3.53 -28.16
C ASP A 125 5.41 -3.07 -26.74
N PHE A 126 6.38 -2.45 -26.08
CA PHE A 126 6.20 -1.84 -24.76
C PHE A 126 5.17 -0.69 -24.73
N PRO A 127 5.05 0.16 -25.78
CA PRO A 127 4.08 1.25 -25.82
C PRO A 127 2.63 0.79 -25.89
N SER A 128 2.33 -0.39 -26.43
CA SER A 128 0.96 -0.90 -26.54
C SER A 128 0.18 -0.88 -25.22
N ASP A 129 -1.11 -0.58 -25.33
CA ASP A 129 -2.11 -0.64 -24.25
C ASP A 129 -3.02 -1.89 -24.39
N ALA A 130 -2.64 -2.87 -25.19
CA ALA A 130 -3.43 -4.09 -25.44
C ALA A 130 -3.68 -4.93 -24.17
N LYS A 131 -2.81 -4.81 -23.16
CA LYS A 131 -2.95 -5.50 -21.87
C LYS A 131 -3.64 -4.63 -20.83
N LYS A 132 -4.76 -5.10 -20.28
CA LYS A 132 -5.55 -4.38 -19.26
C LYS A 132 -4.72 -4.05 -18.01
N GLU A 133 -3.72 -4.87 -17.68
CA GLU A 133 -2.85 -4.72 -16.51
C GLU A 133 -2.06 -3.41 -16.58
N LYS A 134 -1.70 -2.94 -17.77
CA LYS A 134 -1.00 -1.65 -17.95
C LYS A 134 -1.90 -0.47 -17.63
N GLN A 135 -3.18 -0.52 -18.04
CA GLN A 135 -4.15 0.50 -17.65
C GLN A 135 -4.37 0.46 -16.14
N ARG A 136 -4.54 -0.74 -15.57
CA ARG A 136 -4.70 -0.89 -14.12
C ARG A 136 -3.51 -0.34 -13.34
N ALA A 137 -2.29 -0.58 -13.81
CA ALA A 137 -1.08 -0.02 -13.19
C ALA A 137 -1.08 1.51 -13.19
N ARG A 138 -1.57 2.17 -14.25
CA ARG A 138 -1.74 3.64 -14.27
C ARG A 138 -2.73 4.11 -13.22
N ASP A 139 -3.85 3.40 -13.05
CA ASP A 139 -4.82 3.74 -12.01
C ASP A 139 -4.21 3.60 -10.60
N MET A 140 -3.35 2.59 -10.38
CA MET A 140 -2.64 2.40 -9.10
C MET A 140 -1.59 3.47 -8.83
N ILE A 141 -0.92 4.00 -9.86
CA ILE A 141 -0.02 5.16 -9.73
C ILE A 141 -0.81 6.38 -9.23
N LEU A 142 -1.97 6.66 -9.85
CA LEU A 142 -2.83 7.77 -9.45
C LEU A 142 -3.40 7.56 -8.04
N MET A 143 -3.83 6.36 -7.70
CA MET A 143 -4.33 6.02 -6.36
C MET A 143 -3.28 6.26 -5.29
N THR A 144 -2.04 5.81 -5.53
CA THR A 144 -0.96 5.95 -4.57
C THR A 144 -0.56 7.41 -4.35
N GLU A 145 -0.53 8.22 -5.41
CA GLU A 145 -0.33 9.67 -5.28
C GLU A 145 -1.47 10.32 -4.50
N GLU A 146 -2.72 10.01 -4.85
CA GLU A 146 -3.90 10.60 -4.24
C GLU A 146 -3.93 10.31 -2.73
N ILE A 147 -3.61 9.09 -2.33
CA ILE A 147 -3.49 8.70 -0.93
C ILE A 147 -2.47 9.56 -0.20
N ASN A 148 -1.25 9.65 -0.73
CA ASN A 148 -0.18 10.42 -0.09
C ASN A 148 -0.51 11.92 -0.03
N ARG A 149 -1.13 12.47 -1.07
CA ARG A 149 -1.52 13.89 -1.12
C ARG A 149 -2.67 14.20 -0.18
N ARG A 150 -3.80 13.48 -0.28
CA ARG A 150 -5.03 13.78 0.48
C ARG A 150 -4.94 13.35 1.94
N SER A 151 -4.37 12.17 2.21
CA SER A 151 -4.41 11.57 3.56
C SER A 151 -3.12 11.79 4.35
N PHE A 152 -2.03 12.25 3.72
CA PHE A 152 -0.72 12.42 4.36
C PHE A 152 -0.03 13.75 3.99
N GLY A 153 -0.75 14.71 3.41
CA GLY A 153 -0.22 16.05 3.13
C GLY A 153 0.97 16.05 2.16
N GLY A 154 1.02 15.08 1.25
CA GLY A 154 2.13 14.89 0.30
C GLY A 154 3.31 14.08 0.86
N THR A 155 3.30 13.72 2.14
CA THR A 155 4.33 12.84 2.69
C THR A 155 4.13 11.41 2.19
N ILE A 156 5.19 10.80 1.65
CA ILE A 156 5.14 9.43 1.14
C ILE A 156 5.04 8.42 2.29
N ARG A 157 3.82 7.95 2.52
CA ARG A 157 3.46 6.95 3.54
C ARG A 157 2.91 5.66 2.94
N VAL A 158 2.43 5.70 1.70
CA VAL A 158 1.94 4.54 0.95
C VAL A 158 2.72 4.41 -0.34
N THR A 159 3.17 3.20 -0.64
CA THR A 159 3.85 2.82 -1.89
C THR A 159 3.17 1.58 -2.47
N CYS A 160 3.59 1.14 -3.65
CA CYS A 160 3.15 -0.14 -4.21
C CYS A 160 3.40 -1.31 -3.23
N TRP A 161 4.55 -1.28 -2.53
CA TRP A 161 4.92 -2.30 -1.56
C TRP A 161 3.95 -2.37 -0.38
N THR A 162 3.38 -1.24 0.07
CA THR A 162 2.49 -1.20 1.24
C THR A 162 1.35 -2.20 1.15
N CYS A 163 0.79 -2.39 -0.04
CA CYS A 163 -0.28 -3.35 -0.31
C CYS A 163 0.24 -4.66 -0.90
N HIS A 164 1.03 -4.58 -1.97
CA HIS A 164 1.35 -5.74 -2.81
C HIS A 164 2.39 -6.68 -2.17
N ARG A 165 3.38 -6.15 -1.44
CA ARG A 165 4.45 -6.93 -0.76
C ARG A 165 5.03 -8.09 -1.58
N GLY A 166 5.27 -7.88 -2.88
CA GLY A 166 5.81 -8.88 -3.79
C GLY A 166 4.77 -9.82 -4.39
N ASP A 167 3.48 -9.52 -4.29
CA ASP A 167 2.38 -10.24 -4.93
C ASP A 167 1.58 -9.32 -5.86
N GLU A 168 1.09 -9.85 -6.98
CA GLU A 168 0.22 -9.12 -7.90
C GLU A 168 -1.10 -8.74 -7.23
N HIS A 169 -1.63 -9.63 -6.39
CA HIS A 169 -2.85 -9.42 -5.66
C HIS A 169 -2.51 -9.16 -4.19
N PRO A 170 -2.86 -7.98 -3.63
CA PRO A 170 -2.71 -7.74 -2.21
C PRO A 170 -3.44 -8.80 -1.38
N ALA A 171 -2.89 -9.14 -0.21
CA ALA A 171 -3.50 -10.13 0.66
C ALA A 171 -4.94 -9.73 1.05
N ASP A 172 -5.88 -10.66 0.88
CA ASP A 172 -7.23 -10.53 1.43
C ASP A 172 -7.21 -10.96 2.90
N MET A 173 -7.38 -9.99 3.80
CA MET A 173 -7.36 -10.23 5.23
C MET A 173 -8.75 -10.55 5.81
N GLY A 174 -9.81 -10.53 4.98
CA GLY A 174 -11.18 -10.82 5.37
C GLY A 174 -11.74 -9.94 6.49
N PHE A 175 -13.06 -9.85 6.60
CA PHE A 175 -13.67 -9.23 7.77
C PHE A 175 -13.74 -10.21 8.95
N SER A 176 -13.21 -9.84 10.12
CA SER A 176 -13.36 -10.66 11.34
C SER A 176 -14.78 -10.62 11.84
N ARG A 177 -15.35 -11.78 12.19
CA ARG A 177 -16.61 -11.88 12.95
C ARG A 177 -16.38 -12.30 14.40
N ASP A 178 -15.16 -12.11 14.88
CA ASP A 178 -14.82 -12.34 16.28
C ASP A 178 -15.25 -11.13 17.11
N LEU A 179 -16.23 -11.34 17.99
CA LEU A 179 -16.72 -10.29 18.87
C LEU A 179 -15.76 -10.14 20.06
N PRO A 180 -15.21 -8.95 20.34
CA PRO A 180 -14.30 -8.76 21.48
C PRO A 180 -15.02 -8.96 22.82
N GLU A 181 -14.27 -9.38 23.86
CA GLU A 181 -14.80 -9.72 25.18
C GLU A 181 -15.74 -8.67 25.82
N PRO A 182 -15.49 -7.35 25.72
CA PRO A 182 -16.43 -6.36 26.26
C PRO A 182 -17.83 -6.47 25.63
N PHE A 183 -17.91 -6.82 24.35
CA PHE A 183 -19.17 -6.96 23.61
C PHE A 183 -19.80 -8.33 23.79
N THR A 184 -19.03 -9.41 23.98
CA THR A 184 -19.59 -10.75 24.25
C THR A 184 -20.32 -10.81 25.59
N LYS A 185 -19.95 -9.94 26.52
CA LYS A 185 -20.57 -9.79 27.84
C LYS A 185 -21.82 -8.89 27.84
N MET A 186 -22.15 -8.24 26.72
CA MET A 186 -23.33 -7.38 26.64
C MET A 186 -24.61 -8.20 26.46
N PRO A 187 -25.74 -7.77 27.05
CA PRO A 187 -27.03 -8.42 26.84
C PRO A 187 -27.49 -8.38 25.36
N PRO A 188 -28.18 -9.41 24.84
CA PRO A 188 -28.63 -9.46 23.45
C PRO A 188 -29.47 -8.25 23.01
N GLU A 189 -30.29 -7.72 23.90
CA GLU A 189 -31.11 -6.54 23.65
C GLU A 189 -30.26 -5.28 23.45
N GLN A 190 -29.12 -5.15 24.14
CA GLN A 190 -28.20 -4.03 23.92
C GLN A 190 -27.43 -4.20 22.61
N LEU A 191 -27.02 -5.43 22.28
CA LEU A 191 -26.32 -5.75 21.04
C LEU A 191 -27.13 -5.40 19.78
N ALA A 192 -28.47 -5.45 19.87
CA ALA A 192 -29.37 -5.14 18.76
C ALA A 192 -29.69 -3.64 18.61
N ARG A 193 -29.39 -2.81 19.62
CA ARG A 193 -29.61 -1.36 19.56
C ARG A 193 -28.59 -0.70 18.66
N LYS A 194 -28.92 0.50 18.14
CA LYS A 194 -27.97 1.30 17.36
C LYS A 194 -26.79 1.72 18.23
N ALA A 195 -25.60 1.72 17.64
CA ALA A 195 -24.37 2.04 18.35
C ALA A 195 -24.41 3.43 19.00
N GLU A 196 -24.97 4.43 18.33
CA GLU A 196 -25.14 5.79 18.84
C GLU A 196 -26.14 5.94 20.00
N ASP A 197 -27.02 4.96 20.20
CA ASP A 197 -27.98 4.97 21.32
C ASP A 197 -27.38 4.38 22.60
N VAL A 198 -26.25 3.68 22.48
CA VAL A 198 -25.58 2.94 23.57
C VAL A 198 -24.22 3.57 23.90
N PHE A 199 -23.46 3.99 22.90
CA PHE A 199 -22.15 4.60 23.06
C PHE A 199 -22.18 6.10 22.76
N LYS A 200 -21.39 6.85 23.52
CA LYS A 200 -21.20 8.29 23.30
C LYS A 200 -20.25 8.54 22.13
N ASP A 201 -20.49 9.60 21.38
CA ASP A 201 -19.63 10.09 20.30
C ASP A 201 -19.39 9.08 19.13
N VAL A 202 -20.41 8.29 18.78
CA VAL A 202 -20.37 7.52 17.53
C VAL A 202 -20.60 8.45 16.34
N ARG A 203 -19.61 8.54 15.43
CA ARG A 203 -19.60 9.45 14.27
C ARG A 203 -19.70 8.72 12.92
N ILE A 204 -18.59 8.12 12.46
CA ILE A 204 -18.53 7.46 11.14
C ILE A 204 -19.34 6.15 11.12
N LEU A 205 -19.37 5.44 12.25
CA LEU A 205 -20.00 4.12 12.36
C LEU A 205 -21.43 4.19 12.93
N ARG A 206 -22.16 5.26 12.65
CA ARG A 206 -23.56 5.41 13.09
C ARG A 206 -24.50 4.53 12.28
N GLY A 207 -25.68 4.23 12.81
CA GLY A 207 -26.74 3.51 12.12
C GLY A 207 -26.57 1.99 12.07
N MET A 208 -25.43 1.45 12.48
CA MET A 208 -25.26 0.00 12.71
C MET A 208 -25.64 -0.38 14.15
N ASP A 209 -25.96 -1.66 14.34
CA ASP A 209 -26.17 -2.18 15.68
C ASP A 209 -24.84 -2.33 16.47
N VAL A 210 -24.93 -2.41 17.79
CA VAL A 210 -23.79 -2.55 18.70
C VAL A 210 -22.96 -3.81 18.40
N ARG A 211 -23.58 -4.89 17.93
CA ARG A 211 -22.85 -6.12 17.55
C ARG A 211 -21.91 -5.87 16.37
N ASN A 212 -22.42 -5.28 15.30
CA ASN A 212 -21.66 -4.92 14.11
C ASN A 212 -20.58 -3.88 14.43
N PHE A 213 -20.90 -2.91 15.29
CA PHE A 213 -19.91 -1.98 15.82
C PHE A 213 -18.77 -2.72 16.55
N GLY A 214 -19.11 -3.70 17.39
CA GLY A 214 -18.13 -4.53 18.11
C GLY A 214 -17.24 -5.34 17.18
N PHE A 215 -17.79 -5.94 16.12
CA PHE A 215 -17.00 -6.64 15.11
C PHE A 215 -16.00 -5.71 14.42
N ILE A 216 -16.42 -4.50 14.06
CA ILE A 216 -15.53 -3.50 13.43
C ILE A 216 -14.41 -3.08 14.39
N MET A 217 -14.71 -2.85 15.67
CA MET A 217 -13.68 -2.50 16.66
C MET A 217 -12.68 -3.65 16.87
N GLY A 218 -13.17 -4.89 16.93
CA GLY A 218 -12.31 -6.08 16.97
C GLY A 218 -11.43 -6.21 15.73
N TRP A 219 -12.00 -5.95 14.56
CA TRP A 219 -11.29 -5.96 13.29
C TRP A 219 -10.17 -4.90 13.26
N PHE A 220 -10.44 -3.67 13.70
CA PHE A 220 -9.39 -2.63 13.81
C PHE A 220 -8.24 -3.07 14.73
N ALA A 221 -8.58 -3.59 15.92
CA ALA A 221 -7.58 -4.07 16.87
C ALA A 221 -6.69 -5.16 16.26
N ARG A 222 -7.29 -6.12 15.53
CA ARG A 222 -6.57 -7.19 14.85
C ARG A 222 -5.68 -6.67 13.72
N GLU A 223 -6.23 -5.89 12.79
CA GLU A 223 -5.49 -5.44 11.61
C GLU A 223 -4.33 -4.50 11.96
N MET A 224 -4.43 -3.77 13.07
CA MET A 224 -3.34 -2.94 13.59
C MET A 224 -2.43 -3.67 14.57
N GLY A 225 -2.79 -4.89 15.02
CA GLY A 225 -2.08 -5.61 16.09
C GLY A 225 -2.02 -4.81 17.40
N ALA A 226 -3.11 -4.12 17.73
CA ALA A 226 -3.17 -3.16 18.82
C ALA A 226 -4.33 -3.44 19.78
N LYS A 227 -4.16 -3.05 21.06
CA LYS A 227 -5.25 -3.08 22.05
C LYS A 227 -6.19 -1.88 21.87
N CYS A 228 -7.39 -1.94 22.45
CA CYS A 228 -8.36 -0.83 22.42
C CYS A 228 -7.75 0.49 22.92
N THR A 229 -6.94 0.43 23.99
CA THR A 229 -6.24 1.57 24.58
C THR A 229 -5.15 2.17 23.71
N HIS A 230 -4.85 1.56 22.56
CA HIS A 230 -4.04 2.21 21.54
C HIS A 230 -4.75 3.45 21.00
N CYS A 231 -6.07 3.40 20.81
CA CYS A 231 -6.87 4.50 20.27
C CYS A 231 -7.76 5.15 21.33
N HIS A 232 -8.31 4.39 22.27
CA HIS A 232 -9.26 4.89 23.25
C HIS A 232 -8.59 5.24 24.57
N GLU A 233 -9.07 6.31 25.21
CA GLU A 233 -8.74 6.58 26.61
C GLU A 233 -9.50 5.57 27.49
N GLU A 234 -8.79 4.94 28.44
CA GLU A 234 -9.32 3.80 29.22
C GLU A 234 -10.51 4.21 30.09
N LYS A 235 -10.45 5.43 30.64
CA LYS A 235 -11.51 5.98 31.50
C LYS A 235 -12.62 6.68 30.72
N ASP A 236 -12.38 7.01 29.44
CA ASP A 236 -13.35 7.69 28.59
C ASP A 236 -13.16 7.29 27.11
N PHE A 237 -13.79 6.20 26.70
CA PHE A 237 -13.74 5.72 25.32
C PHE A 237 -14.34 6.70 24.30
N ALA A 238 -15.16 7.65 24.76
CA ALA A 238 -15.76 8.69 23.93
C ALA A 238 -14.76 9.81 23.61
N ALA A 239 -13.76 10.04 24.47
CA ALA A 239 -12.74 11.07 24.27
C ALA A 239 -12.05 10.96 22.90
N ASP A 240 -11.77 12.13 22.32
CA ASP A 240 -11.01 12.25 21.07
C ASP A 240 -9.51 12.24 21.37
N THR A 241 -8.89 11.09 21.14
CA THR A 241 -7.42 11.00 21.12
C THR A 241 -6.90 11.25 19.70
N PRO A 242 -5.64 11.71 19.53
CA PRO A 242 -5.04 11.86 18.21
C PRO A 242 -5.10 10.59 17.35
N LYS A 243 -4.95 9.41 17.97
CA LYS A 243 -4.99 8.12 17.27
C LYS A 243 -6.42 7.71 16.88
N LYS A 244 -7.42 8.03 17.70
CA LYS A 244 -8.85 7.83 17.34
C LYS A 244 -9.24 8.75 16.18
N THR A 245 -8.81 10.02 16.21
CA THR A 245 -9.00 10.95 15.09
C THR A 245 -8.31 10.43 13.83
N ARG A 246 -7.06 9.98 13.94
CA ARG A 246 -6.35 9.39 12.80
C ARG A 246 -7.06 8.15 12.24
N ALA A 247 -7.60 7.28 13.10
CA ALA A 247 -8.36 6.12 12.65
C ALA A 247 -9.61 6.52 11.85
N ARG A 248 -10.30 7.60 12.24
CA ARG A 248 -11.43 8.15 11.47
C ARG A 248 -11.01 8.63 10.08
N GLU A 249 -9.87 9.31 9.97
CA GLU A 249 -9.30 9.72 8.68
C GLU A 249 -8.94 8.52 7.79
N MET A 250 -8.51 7.39 8.39
CA MET A 250 -8.24 6.17 7.62
C MET A 250 -9.51 5.50 7.09
N LEU A 251 -10.65 5.67 7.77
CA LEU A 251 -11.94 5.22 7.24
C LEU A 251 -12.43 6.08 6.08
N ASP A 252 -12.20 7.39 6.15
CA ASP A 252 -12.45 8.27 5.00
C ASP A 252 -11.56 7.88 3.81
N MET A 253 -10.29 7.57 4.10
CA MET A 253 -9.33 7.09 3.10
C MET A 253 -9.80 5.83 2.38
N THR A 254 -10.17 4.79 3.11
CA THR A 254 -10.67 3.56 2.48
C THR A 254 -11.99 3.77 1.76
N SER A 255 -12.84 4.68 2.24
CA SER A 255 -14.11 5.02 1.60
C SER A 255 -13.92 5.67 0.23
N TYR A 256 -13.07 6.69 0.10
CA TYR A 256 -12.84 7.32 -1.21
C TYR A 256 -12.09 6.39 -2.17
N ILE A 257 -11.19 5.52 -1.67
CA ILE A 257 -10.54 4.49 -2.50
C ILE A 257 -11.61 3.58 -3.10
N ALA A 258 -12.51 3.07 -2.26
CA ALA A 258 -13.56 2.16 -2.69
C ALA A 258 -14.46 2.80 -3.75
N LYS A 259 -14.92 4.02 -3.52
CA LYS A 259 -15.78 4.75 -4.44
C LYS A 259 -15.07 5.12 -5.74
N GLY A 260 -13.84 5.65 -5.63
CA GLY A 260 -13.10 6.24 -6.75
C GLY A 260 -12.43 5.23 -7.68
N TYR A 261 -11.95 4.09 -7.14
CA TYR A 261 -11.12 3.14 -7.90
C TYR A 261 -11.75 1.75 -8.07
N TYR A 262 -12.84 1.47 -7.36
CA TYR A 262 -13.45 0.13 -7.29
C TYR A 262 -14.99 0.12 -7.35
N GLY A 263 -15.65 1.25 -7.59
CA GLY A 263 -17.12 1.28 -7.71
C GLY A 263 -17.87 0.84 -6.44
N ASN A 264 -17.24 1.05 -5.27
CA ASN A 264 -17.64 0.62 -3.92
C ASN A 264 -17.36 -0.85 -3.54
N ASP A 265 -16.91 -1.69 -4.47
CA ASP A 265 -16.52 -3.08 -4.18
C ASP A 265 -14.99 -3.21 -4.03
N SER A 266 -14.47 -2.59 -2.96
CA SER A 266 -13.03 -2.48 -2.76
C SER A 266 -12.44 -3.69 -2.04
N PRO A 267 -11.40 -4.34 -2.60
CA PRO A 267 -10.60 -5.31 -1.87
C PRO A 267 -9.63 -4.63 -0.88
N VAL A 268 -9.56 -3.30 -0.85
CA VAL A 268 -8.65 -2.55 0.03
C VAL A 268 -9.30 -2.34 1.39
N GLY A 269 -8.85 -3.11 2.39
CA GLY A 269 -9.20 -2.97 3.80
C GLY A 269 -8.01 -2.52 4.65
N CYS A 270 -8.23 -2.40 5.97
CA CYS A 270 -7.16 -2.02 6.91
C CYS A 270 -5.98 -3.02 6.83
N GLY A 271 -6.31 -4.30 6.74
CA GLY A 271 -5.35 -5.39 6.66
C GLY A 271 -4.49 -5.40 5.41
N THR A 272 -4.98 -4.87 4.28
CA THR A 272 -4.22 -4.76 3.03
C THR A 272 -2.91 -4.00 3.24
N CYS A 273 -2.93 -2.96 4.08
CA CYS A 273 -1.75 -2.15 4.40
C CYS A 273 -1.09 -2.58 5.72
N HIS A 274 -1.88 -2.64 6.81
CA HIS A 274 -1.37 -2.71 8.17
C HIS A 274 -0.81 -4.09 8.54
N ARG A 275 -1.44 -5.17 8.10
CA ARG A 275 -1.00 -6.57 8.31
C ARG A 275 -0.53 -6.85 9.75
N GLY A 276 -1.34 -6.42 10.72
CA GLY A 276 -1.10 -6.63 12.16
C GLY A 276 -0.13 -5.62 12.79
N LYS A 277 0.16 -4.49 12.14
CA LYS A 277 1.00 -3.42 12.69
C LYS A 277 0.33 -2.04 12.64
N PRO A 278 0.54 -1.16 13.62
CA PRO A 278 -0.06 0.18 13.60
C PRO A 278 0.49 1.09 12.49
N ILE A 279 1.70 0.79 12.00
CA ILE A 279 2.36 1.53 10.93
C ILE A 279 2.71 0.54 9.81
N PRO A 280 2.13 0.69 8.60
CA PRO A 280 2.45 -0.15 7.45
C PRO A 280 3.90 0.02 6.99
N ALA A 281 4.50 -1.06 6.48
CA ALA A 281 5.77 -0.98 5.77
C ALA A 281 5.58 -0.36 4.37
N ARG A 282 6.54 0.47 3.97
CA ARG A 282 6.61 1.17 2.68
C ARG A 282 7.60 0.53 1.73
N THR A 283 8.48 -0.32 2.23
CA THR A 283 9.50 -1.02 1.43
C THR A 283 9.74 -2.43 2.00
N ALA A 284 10.38 -3.29 1.23
CA ALA A 284 10.80 -4.61 1.68
C ALA A 284 11.81 -4.59 2.85
N ALA A 285 12.58 -3.50 2.98
CA ALA A 285 13.59 -3.35 4.02
C ALA A 285 12.99 -2.91 5.37
N GLU A 286 11.82 -2.28 5.35
CA GLU A 286 11.12 -1.93 6.59
C GLU A 286 10.55 -3.21 7.21
N LYS A 287 10.96 -3.51 8.45
CA LYS A 287 10.40 -4.63 9.21
C LYS A 287 8.95 -4.31 9.53
N SER A 288 8.02 -5.03 8.89
CA SER A 288 6.61 -5.11 9.31
C SER A 288 6.43 -6.26 10.28
#